data_AF-A0A931TFX2-F1
#
_entry.id   AF-A0A931TFX2-F1
#
_cell.length_a   1.000
_cell.length_b   1.000
_cell.length_c   1.000
_cell.angle_alpha   90.00
_cell.angle_beta   90.00
_cell.angle_gamma   90.00
#
_symmetry.space_group_name_H-M   'P 1'
#
loop_
_entity.id
_entity.type
_entity.pdbx_description
1 polymer ?
#
loop_
_entity_poly.entity_id
_entity_poly.type
_entity_poly.pdbx_seq_one_letter_code
_entity_poly.pdbx_strand_id
1 'polypeptide(L)'
;SGGYTVPVFCPSTAVECFTLTVHAFNWSERLRTPIVVLSDKEVGMTHEVVDDGALPEIAVESRCTPGPGPYRAYGFSALDEVPPFAVLGGDHKVTLTGSAHNKDGWLRKNDAETLEVLRHLQAKIQARAAAMAMVSADLDAEPETVVLSYGVTSRAAREAVLRARTLGRRVSFAGVQTLFPLPIEPIRAAVRGAKRVLVVEENLTGLYRTVLGATLPGVELVGLNRIGSMISPAEIVDAL
;
A
#
# COMPACT_ATOMS: atom_id res chain seq x y z
N SER A 1 -9.96 -6.79 21.91
CA SER A 1 -9.25 -7.20 20.69
C SER A 1 -9.64 -6.21 19.61
N GLY A 2 -8.69 -5.40 19.15
CA GLY A 2 -8.90 -4.43 18.07
C GLY A 2 -8.04 -4.83 16.89
N GLY A 3 -8.58 -4.68 15.68
CA GLY A 3 -7.86 -4.86 14.43
C GLY A 3 -8.04 -3.62 13.58
N TYR A 4 -6.97 -3.20 12.92
CA TYR A 4 -6.97 -2.13 11.94
C TYR A 4 -6.16 -2.60 10.74
N THR A 5 -6.41 -2.01 9.58
CA THR A 5 -5.66 -2.34 8.37
C THR A 5 -4.27 -1.74 8.47
N VAL A 6 -3.26 -2.60 8.57
CA VAL A 6 -1.86 -2.17 8.51
C VAL A 6 -1.55 -1.72 7.08
N PRO A 7 -0.94 -0.54 6.86
CA PRO A 7 -0.52 -0.13 5.53
C PRO A 7 0.56 -1.05 4.97
N VAL A 8 0.45 -1.36 3.67
CA VAL A 8 1.33 -2.29 2.97
C VAL A 8 1.75 -1.68 1.63
N PHE A 9 3.05 -1.47 1.46
CA PHE A 9 3.67 -1.14 0.19
C PHE A 9 4.28 -2.39 -0.46
N CYS A 10 4.26 -2.49 -1.79
CA CYS A 10 4.71 -3.66 -2.52
C CYS A 10 5.57 -3.23 -3.72
N PRO A 11 6.91 -3.25 -3.57
CA PRO A 11 7.83 -2.88 -4.65
C PRO A 11 7.94 -3.99 -5.70
N SER A 12 8.23 -3.60 -6.94
CA SER A 12 8.48 -4.50 -8.08
C SER A 12 9.86 -4.32 -8.72
N THR A 13 10.59 -3.25 -8.40
CA THR A 13 11.91 -2.93 -8.98
C THR A 13 12.88 -2.45 -7.90
N ALA A 14 14.18 -2.37 -8.21
CA ALA A 14 15.18 -1.85 -7.28
C ALA A 14 14.90 -0.39 -6.87
N VAL A 15 14.46 0.44 -7.83
CA VAL A 15 14.07 1.83 -7.58
C VAL A 15 12.85 1.90 -6.64
N GLU A 16 11.83 1.07 -6.87
CA GLU A 16 10.67 1.01 -5.98
C GLU A 16 11.02 0.50 -4.58
N CYS A 17 11.94 -0.47 -4.46
CA CYS A 17 12.44 -0.92 -3.16
C CYS A 17 13.05 0.24 -2.37
N PHE A 18 13.84 1.09 -3.02
CA PHE A 18 14.41 2.28 -2.39
C PHE A 18 13.31 3.28 -1.97
N THR A 19 12.49 3.73 -2.93
CA THR A 19 11.53 4.81 -2.70
C THR A 19 10.41 4.43 -1.74
N LEU A 20 9.82 3.24 -1.91
CA LEU A 20 8.74 2.77 -1.05
C LEU A 20 9.22 2.46 0.37
N THR A 21 10.50 2.11 0.55
CA THR A 21 11.08 1.95 1.90
C THR A 21 11.20 3.29 2.61
N VAL A 22 11.67 4.35 1.93
CA VAL A 22 11.72 5.70 2.52
C VAL A 22 10.29 6.18 2.87
N HIS A 23 9.34 5.98 1.97
CA HIS A 23 7.93 6.27 2.25
C HIS A 23 7.38 5.45 3.42
N ALA A 24 7.76 4.17 3.57
CA ALA A 24 7.35 3.34 4.70
C ALA A 24 7.83 3.91 6.04
N PHE A 25 9.08 4.37 6.12
CA PHE A 25 9.59 5.04 7.32
C PHE A 25 8.84 6.34 7.60
N ASN A 26 8.67 7.22 6.60
CA ASN A 26 7.94 8.47 6.79
C ASN A 26 6.49 8.24 7.24
N TRP A 27 5.78 7.28 6.64
CA TRP A 27 4.41 6.95 7.07
C TRP A 27 4.36 6.30 8.45
N SER A 28 5.36 5.51 8.83
CA SER A 28 5.49 4.95 10.18
C SER A 28 5.66 6.07 11.22
N GLU A 29 6.50 7.06 10.94
CA GLU A 29 6.71 8.25 11.76
C GLU A 29 5.42 9.08 11.87
N ARG A 30 4.78 9.38 10.73
CA ARG A 30 3.55 10.20 10.65
C ARG A 30 2.35 9.56 11.33
N LEU A 31 2.22 8.23 11.28
CA LEU A 31 1.05 7.52 11.79
C LEU A 31 1.28 6.89 13.16
N ARG A 32 2.53 6.77 13.64
CA ARG A 32 2.89 5.92 14.79
C ARG A 32 2.28 4.52 14.65
N THR A 33 2.46 3.92 13.48
CA THR A 33 1.86 2.64 13.11
C THR A 33 2.88 1.82 12.32
N PRO A 34 2.96 0.49 12.54
CA PRO A 34 3.79 -0.36 11.71
C PRO A 34 3.37 -0.24 10.24
N ILE A 35 4.35 -0.19 9.34
CA ILE A 35 4.14 -0.24 7.89
C ILE A 35 4.86 -1.49 7.38
N VAL A 36 4.22 -2.24 6.49
CA VAL A 36 4.82 -3.43 5.88
C VAL A 36 5.30 -3.07 4.48
N VAL A 37 6.56 -3.40 4.18
CA VAL A 37 7.05 -3.45 2.80
C VAL A 37 7.04 -4.92 2.40
N LEU A 38 6.05 -5.31 1.60
CA LEU A 38 5.85 -6.67 1.12
C LEU A 38 6.60 -6.85 -0.22
N SER A 39 7.86 -7.26 -0.12
CA SER A 39 8.67 -7.67 -1.27
C SER A 39 8.63 -9.20 -1.42
N ASP A 40 9.35 -9.72 -2.42
CA ASP A 40 9.49 -11.13 -2.72
C ASP A 40 10.95 -11.52 -3.01
N LYS A 41 11.21 -12.83 -3.06
CA LYS A 41 12.54 -13.38 -3.29
C LYS A 41 13.12 -12.94 -4.63
N GLU A 42 12.30 -12.84 -5.67
CA GLU A 42 12.79 -12.54 -7.02
C GLU A 42 13.18 -11.06 -7.12
N VAL A 43 12.40 -10.14 -6.58
CA VAL A 43 12.79 -8.72 -6.44
C VAL A 43 14.07 -8.61 -5.61
N GLY A 44 14.17 -9.33 -4.48
CA GLY A 44 15.33 -9.28 -3.59
C GLY A 44 16.62 -9.87 -4.18
N MET A 45 16.52 -10.76 -5.16
CA MET A 45 17.68 -11.38 -5.83
C MET A 45 18.01 -10.78 -7.20
N THR A 46 17.13 -9.93 -7.75
CA THR A 46 17.38 -9.27 -9.04
C THR A 46 18.35 -8.11 -8.84
N HIS A 47 19.41 -8.07 -9.65
CA HIS A 47 20.28 -6.90 -9.77
C HIS A 47 19.86 -6.05 -10.96
N GLU A 48 19.80 -4.73 -10.76
CA GLU A 48 19.42 -3.75 -11.78
C GLU A 48 20.46 -2.63 -11.81
N VAL A 49 20.74 -2.11 -13.00
CA VAL A 49 21.50 -0.86 -13.13
C VAL A 49 20.55 0.28 -12.80
N VAL A 50 20.90 1.08 -11.80
CA VAL A 50 20.12 2.23 -11.35
C VAL A 50 20.95 3.49 -11.57
N ASP A 51 20.34 4.48 -12.19
CA ASP A 51 20.90 5.83 -12.28
C ASP A 51 20.64 6.55 -10.96
N ASP A 52 21.71 6.80 -10.19
CA ASP A 52 21.65 7.45 -8.90
C ASP A 52 21.17 8.90 -8.99
N GLY A 53 21.53 9.60 -10.07
CA GLY A 53 21.08 10.97 -10.33
C GLY A 53 19.61 11.09 -10.70
N ALA A 54 18.97 9.98 -11.11
CA ALA A 54 17.55 9.91 -11.43
C ALA A 54 16.68 9.44 -10.25
N LEU A 55 17.29 9.02 -9.13
CA LEU A 55 16.53 8.65 -7.94
C LEU A 55 15.81 9.88 -7.36
N PRO A 56 14.54 9.76 -6.95
CA PRO A 56 13.83 10.88 -6.38
C PRO A 56 14.40 11.23 -5.01
N GLU A 57 14.65 12.52 -4.78
CA GLU A 57 14.94 13.03 -3.44
C GLU A 57 13.64 13.05 -2.62
N ILE A 58 13.56 12.15 -1.63
CA ILE A 58 12.43 12.05 -0.71
C ILE A 58 12.90 12.57 0.66
N ALA A 59 12.27 13.63 1.16
CA ALA A 59 12.59 14.19 2.46
C ALA A 59 12.30 13.17 3.58
N VAL A 60 13.23 12.98 4.51
CA VAL A 60 13.03 12.12 5.67
C VAL A 60 12.24 12.88 6.73
N GLU A 61 11.12 12.31 7.17
CA GLU A 61 10.26 12.89 8.18
C GLU A 61 10.54 12.29 9.56
N SER A 62 10.43 13.10 10.62
CA SER A 62 10.48 12.63 12.01
C SER A 62 9.12 12.79 12.66
N ARG A 63 8.75 11.85 13.54
CA ARG A 63 7.50 11.94 14.31
C ARG A 63 7.46 13.21 15.17
N CYS A 64 6.23 13.68 15.39
CA CYS A 64 5.96 14.77 16.34
C CYS A 64 6.27 14.35 17.78
N THR A 65 7.01 15.17 18.51
CA THR A 65 7.31 15.00 19.94
C THR A 65 6.44 15.96 20.78
N PRO A 66 6.10 15.61 22.02
CA PRO A 66 5.31 16.50 22.87
C PRO A 66 6.13 17.70 23.32
N GLY A 67 5.46 18.84 23.48
CA GLY A 67 6.00 20.01 24.17
C GLY A 67 5.93 19.87 25.70
N PRO A 68 6.46 20.86 26.44
CA PRO A 68 6.45 20.83 27.90
C PRO A 68 5.03 20.85 28.48
N GLY A 69 4.83 20.18 29.61
CA GLY A 69 3.56 20.19 30.35
C GLY A 69 2.88 18.82 30.45
N PRO A 70 1.58 18.79 30.82
CA PRO A 70 0.82 17.55 30.93
C PRO A 70 0.77 16.78 29.61
N TYR A 71 1.02 15.46 29.67
CA TYR A 71 1.09 14.59 28.49
C TYR A 71 0.30 13.30 28.73
N ARG A 72 -0.47 12.89 27.72
CA ARG A 72 -1.17 11.59 27.67
C ARG A 72 -0.64 10.80 26.49
N ALA A 73 -0.13 9.58 26.73
CA ALA A 73 0.60 8.79 25.74
C ALA A 73 -0.18 8.49 24.43
N TYR A 74 -1.50 8.47 24.54
CA TYR A 74 -2.45 8.23 23.45
C TYR A 74 -3.54 9.31 23.41
N GLY A 75 -3.23 10.53 23.86
CA GLY A 75 -4.18 11.64 23.94
C GLY A 75 -4.41 12.32 22.59
N PHE A 76 -5.60 12.14 22.03
CA PHE A 76 -6.07 12.82 20.81
C PHE A 76 -7.46 13.44 21.04
N SER A 77 -7.73 14.53 20.32
CA SER A 77 -9.01 15.26 20.34
C SER A 77 -9.93 14.86 19.19
N ALA A 78 -9.37 14.44 18.05
CA ALA A 78 -10.11 13.86 16.93
C ALA A 78 -9.65 12.43 16.64
N LEU A 79 -10.55 11.58 16.13
CA LEU A 79 -10.23 10.15 15.90
C LEU A 79 -9.09 9.95 14.91
N ASP A 80 -8.87 10.86 13.97
CA ASP A 80 -7.84 10.75 12.95
C ASP A 80 -6.54 11.50 13.30
N GLU A 81 -6.52 12.23 14.42
CA GLU A 81 -5.35 12.96 14.90
C GLU A 81 -4.31 11.99 15.46
N VAL A 82 -3.05 12.09 15.00
CA VAL A 82 -1.96 11.24 15.50
C VAL A 82 -1.31 11.93 16.71
N PRO A 83 -1.41 11.36 17.93
CA PRO A 83 -0.86 12.00 19.12
C PRO A 83 0.67 12.11 19.04
N PRO A 84 1.30 13.12 19.65
CA PRO A 84 2.75 13.23 19.74
C PRO A 84 3.36 12.07 20.53
N PHE A 85 4.58 11.65 20.17
CA PHE A 85 5.27 10.49 20.75
C PHE A 85 6.38 10.92 21.70
N ALA A 86 6.22 10.63 22.99
CA ALA A 86 7.31 10.68 23.96
C ALA A 86 8.13 9.38 23.94
N VAL A 87 9.46 9.52 23.97
CA VAL A 87 10.40 8.39 24.09
C VAL A 87 10.49 7.88 25.53
N LEU A 88 10.82 6.59 25.69
CA LEU A 88 11.12 6.02 27.01
C LEU A 88 12.38 6.66 27.60
N GLY A 89 12.33 7.02 28.88
CA GLY A 89 13.44 7.69 29.58
C GLY A 89 13.58 9.19 29.28
N GLY A 90 12.66 9.78 28.51
CA GLY A 90 12.59 11.24 28.31
C GLY A 90 11.86 11.97 29.44
N ASP A 91 11.52 13.24 29.19
CA ASP A 91 10.97 14.15 30.20
C ASP A 91 9.50 13.88 30.57
N HIS A 92 8.79 13.09 29.77
CA HIS A 92 7.39 12.76 30.00
C HIS A 92 7.24 11.33 30.52
N LYS A 93 6.32 11.14 31.47
CA LYS A 93 5.88 9.80 31.87
C LYS A 93 5.14 9.13 30.70
N VAL A 94 5.63 7.96 30.28
CA VAL A 94 5.02 7.15 29.24
C VAL A 94 4.54 5.83 29.84
N THR A 95 3.38 5.35 29.41
CA THR A 95 2.89 3.99 29.69
C THR A 95 2.66 3.29 28.37
N LEU A 96 3.25 2.11 28.20
CA LEU A 96 3.14 1.29 26.99
C LEU A 96 2.57 -0.08 27.36
N THR A 97 1.57 -0.53 26.63
CA THR A 97 0.96 -1.85 26.82
C THR A 97 0.37 -2.37 25.52
N GLY A 98 0.43 -3.68 25.31
CA GLY A 98 -0.24 -4.36 24.18
C GLY A 98 -1.71 -4.66 24.43
N SER A 99 -2.19 -4.49 25.67
CA SER A 99 -3.59 -4.68 26.04
C SER A 99 -4.42 -3.43 25.75
N ALA A 100 -5.74 -3.58 25.64
CA ALA A 100 -6.63 -2.42 25.46
C ALA A 100 -6.50 -1.43 26.62
N HIS A 101 -6.45 -0.15 26.28
CA HIS A 101 -6.16 0.93 27.21
C HIS A 101 -6.87 2.23 26.84
N ASN A 102 -7.03 3.08 27.83
CA ASN A 102 -7.55 4.44 27.67
C ASN A 102 -6.43 5.39 27.17
N LYS A 103 -6.71 6.70 27.03
CA LYS A 103 -5.74 7.64 26.43
C LYS A 103 -4.48 7.88 27.29
N ASP A 104 -4.48 7.50 28.56
CA ASP A 104 -3.31 7.51 29.46
C ASP A 104 -2.44 6.25 29.35
N GLY A 105 -2.91 5.23 28.62
CA GLY A 105 -2.27 3.91 28.58
C GLY A 105 -2.66 2.99 29.74
N TRP A 106 -3.68 3.34 30.53
CA TRP A 106 -4.16 2.50 31.61
C TRP A 106 -5.09 1.42 31.09
N LEU A 107 -4.88 0.21 31.60
CA LEU A 107 -5.70 -0.96 31.32
C LEU A 107 -7.14 -0.68 31.77
N ARG A 108 -8.04 -0.62 30.80
CA ARG A 108 -9.47 -0.48 31.00
C ARG A 108 -10.18 -1.37 30.00
N LYS A 109 -11.30 -1.97 30.41
CA LYS A 109 -12.04 -2.91 29.59
C LYS A 109 -13.37 -2.30 29.20
N ASN A 110 -13.59 -2.16 27.89
CA ASN A 110 -14.87 -1.76 27.29
C ASN A 110 -15.44 -0.41 27.78
N ASP A 111 -14.61 0.50 28.32
CA ASP A 111 -15.04 1.87 28.58
C ASP A 111 -14.99 2.71 27.30
N ALA A 112 -15.67 3.87 27.32
CA ALA A 112 -15.82 4.74 26.17
C ALA A 112 -14.47 5.21 25.60
N GLU A 113 -13.51 5.59 26.46
CA GLU A 113 -12.22 6.13 26.01
C GLU A 113 -11.35 5.04 25.39
N THR A 114 -11.36 3.82 25.93
CA THR A 114 -10.69 2.67 25.30
C THR A 114 -11.29 2.35 23.93
N LEU A 115 -12.62 2.39 23.78
CA LEU A 115 -13.26 2.17 22.48
C LEU A 115 -12.92 3.28 21.48
N GLU A 116 -12.76 4.53 21.92
CA GLU A 116 -12.23 5.61 21.09
C GLU A 116 -10.80 5.34 20.62
N VAL A 117 -9.89 4.92 21.53
CA VAL A 117 -8.51 4.57 21.17
C VAL A 117 -8.49 3.49 20.09
N LEU A 118 -9.35 2.47 20.22
CA LEU A 118 -9.46 1.40 19.21
C LEU A 118 -9.95 1.92 17.85
N ARG A 119 -10.96 2.81 17.81
CA ARG A 119 -11.44 3.42 16.56
C ARG A 119 -10.40 4.35 15.94
N HIS A 120 -9.66 5.08 16.78
CA HIS A 120 -8.59 5.99 16.34
C HIS A 120 -7.52 5.26 15.53
N LEU A 121 -7.14 4.03 15.91
CA LEU A 121 -6.14 3.24 15.18
C LEU A 121 -6.49 3.07 13.68
N GLN A 122 -7.77 2.85 13.37
CA GLN A 122 -8.25 2.74 11.99
C GLN A 122 -8.46 4.13 11.35
N ALA A 123 -9.08 5.06 12.09
CA ALA A 123 -9.45 6.37 11.56
C ALA A 123 -8.24 7.18 11.07
N LYS A 124 -7.13 7.18 11.83
CA LYS A 124 -5.89 7.87 11.40
C LYS A 124 -5.33 7.31 10.09
N ILE A 125 -5.48 6.01 9.84
CA ILE A 125 -5.00 5.36 8.61
C ILE A 125 -5.93 5.72 7.45
N GLN A 126 -7.24 5.58 7.65
CA GLN A 126 -8.24 5.88 6.61
C GLN A 126 -8.19 7.32 6.15
N ALA A 127 -8.03 8.27 7.08
CA ALA A 127 -7.96 9.70 6.75
C ALA A 127 -6.71 10.07 5.93
N ARG A 128 -5.69 9.20 5.85
CA ARG A 128 -4.50 9.38 5.01
C ARG A 128 -4.41 8.33 3.88
N ALA A 129 -5.43 7.50 3.67
CA ALA A 129 -5.42 6.44 2.67
C ALA A 129 -5.16 6.98 1.25
N ALA A 130 -5.80 8.08 0.87
CA ALA A 130 -5.61 8.71 -0.43
C ALA A 130 -4.18 9.23 -0.63
N ALA A 131 -3.55 9.76 0.43
CA ALA A 131 -2.17 10.25 0.37
C ALA A 131 -1.14 9.11 0.31
N MET A 132 -1.49 7.92 0.79
CA MET A 132 -0.68 6.71 0.65
C MET A 132 -0.91 5.98 -0.68
N ALA A 133 -1.95 6.33 -1.44
CA ALA A 133 -2.40 5.53 -2.59
C ALA A 133 -1.47 5.69 -3.80
N MET A 134 -0.59 4.70 -4.02
CA MET A 134 0.37 4.70 -5.13
C MET A 134 0.09 3.59 -6.14
N VAL A 135 -0.01 3.97 -7.43
CA VAL A 135 -0.12 3.09 -8.60
C VAL A 135 0.77 3.67 -9.69
N SER A 136 1.68 2.85 -10.22
CA SER A 136 2.48 3.16 -11.41
C SER A 136 1.69 2.76 -12.65
N ALA A 137 1.41 3.70 -13.55
CA ALA A 137 0.53 3.46 -14.70
C ALA A 137 1.21 3.82 -16.01
N ASP A 138 0.98 3.01 -17.04
CA ASP A 138 1.35 3.24 -18.43
C ASP A 138 0.11 2.99 -19.29
N LEU A 139 -0.60 4.07 -19.62
CA LEU A 139 -1.96 4.03 -20.14
C LEU A 139 -2.03 4.31 -21.63
N ASP A 140 -2.79 3.49 -22.33
CA ASP A 140 -3.32 3.81 -23.67
C ASP A 140 -4.45 4.85 -23.53
N ALA A 141 -4.70 5.63 -24.58
CA ALA A 141 -5.76 6.64 -24.58
C ALA A 141 -7.18 6.01 -24.57
N GLU A 142 -7.34 4.84 -25.20
CA GLU A 142 -8.61 4.13 -25.32
C GLU A 142 -8.42 2.62 -25.04
N PRO A 143 -8.03 2.24 -23.82
CA PRO A 143 -7.73 0.85 -23.51
C PRO A 143 -9.00 -0.01 -23.58
N GLU A 144 -8.91 -1.17 -24.23
CA GLU A 144 -9.93 -2.21 -24.12
C GLU A 144 -9.73 -3.03 -22.85
N THR A 145 -8.47 -3.36 -22.55
CA THR A 145 -8.06 -4.15 -21.38
C THR A 145 -6.97 -3.44 -20.58
N VAL A 146 -7.08 -3.45 -19.26
CA VAL A 146 -5.98 -3.04 -18.36
C VAL A 146 -5.40 -4.27 -17.67
N VAL A 147 -4.07 -4.42 -17.75
CA VAL A 147 -3.32 -5.41 -16.97
C VAL A 147 -2.97 -4.78 -15.63
N LEU A 148 -3.53 -5.33 -14.55
CA LEU A 148 -3.28 -4.90 -13.18
C LEU A 148 -2.42 -5.95 -12.47
N SER A 149 -1.35 -5.51 -11.81
CA SER A 149 -0.45 -6.42 -11.09
C SER A 149 0.24 -5.70 -9.93
N TYR A 150 1.01 -6.44 -9.13
CA TYR A 150 1.86 -5.93 -8.03
C TYR A 150 3.07 -6.87 -7.84
N GLY A 151 4.09 -6.45 -7.08
CA GLY A 151 5.30 -7.24 -6.82
C GLY A 151 6.09 -7.61 -8.10
N VAL A 152 6.92 -8.65 -8.07
CA VAL A 152 7.71 -9.08 -9.24
C VAL A 152 6.87 -9.27 -10.52
N THR A 153 5.64 -9.75 -10.39
CA THR A 153 4.73 -10.03 -11.51
C THR A 153 4.41 -8.77 -12.33
N SER A 154 4.48 -7.59 -11.71
CA SER A 154 4.29 -6.30 -12.41
C SER A 154 5.31 -6.06 -13.52
N ARG A 155 6.52 -6.61 -13.40
CA ARG A 155 7.56 -6.45 -14.42
C ARG A 155 7.19 -7.19 -15.70
N ALA A 156 6.77 -8.45 -15.56
CA ALA A 156 6.33 -9.26 -16.68
C ALA A 156 5.05 -8.69 -17.31
N ALA A 157 4.13 -8.19 -16.50
CA ALA A 157 2.91 -7.52 -16.95
C ALA A 157 3.21 -6.25 -17.77
N ARG A 158 4.15 -5.41 -17.31
CA ARG A 158 4.56 -4.21 -18.05
C ARG A 158 5.15 -4.57 -19.40
N GLU A 159 6.03 -5.56 -19.46
CA GLU A 159 6.59 -6.03 -20.73
C GLU A 159 5.53 -6.63 -21.66
N ALA A 160 4.59 -7.41 -21.13
CA ALA A 160 3.49 -7.98 -21.89
C ALA A 160 2.61 -6.90 -22.53
N VAL A 161 2.31 -5.81 -21.82
CA VAL A 161 1.56 -4.67 -22.35
C VAL A 161 2.31 -4.00 -23.50
N LEU A 162 3.63 -3.80 -23.37
CA LEU A 162 4.44 -3.25 -24.46
C LEU A 162 4.40 -4.16 -25.70
N ARG A 163 4.57 -5.47 -25.52
CA ARG A 163 4.50 -6.46 -26.62
C ARG A 163 3.11 -6.53 -27.25
N ALA A 164 2.04 -6.49 -26.46
CA ALA A 164 0.67 -6.51 -26.96
C ALA A 164 0.35 -5.25 -27.80
N ARG A 165 0.88 -4.09 -27.41
CA ARG A 165 0.75 -2.85 -28.20
C ARG A 165 1.45 -2.93 -29.55
N THR A 166 2.62 -3.59 -29.65
CA THR A 166 3.26 -3.80 -30.98
C THR A 166 2.45 -4.71 -31.90
N LEU A 167 1.57 -5.53 -31.34
CA LEU A 167 0.59 -6.35 -32.07
C LEU A 167 -0.73 -5.60 -32.35
N GLY A 168 -0.79 -4.29 -32.09
CA GLY A 168 -1.95 -3.44 -32.35
C GLY A 168 -3.07 -3.53 -31.32
N ARG A 169 -2.82 -4.14 -30.14
CA ARG A 169 -3.83 -4.25 -29.07
C ARG A 169 -3.87 -2.98 -28.22
N ARG A 170 -5.07 -2.50 -27.91
CA ARG A 170 -5.30 -1.34 -27.04
C ARG A 170 -5.32 -1.76 -25.58
N VAL A 171 -4.14 -1.81 -24.97
CA VAL A 171 -3.97 -2.29 -23.60
C VAL A 171 -3.21 -1.31 -22.73
N SER A 172 -3.56 -1.25 -21.45
CA SER A 172 -2.90 -0.41 -20.43
C SER A 172 -2.27 -1.26 -19.34
N PHE A 173 -1.26 -0.71 -18.67
CA PHE A 173 -0.63 -1.30 -17.49
C PHE A 173 -0.92 -0.46 -16.24
N ALA A 174 -1.21 -1.14 -15.13
CA ALA A 174 -1.32 -0.55 -13.80
C ALA A 174 -0.61 -1.44 -12.75
N GLY A 175 0.57 -1.02 -12.31
CA GLY A 175 1.35 -1.63 -11.23
C GLY A 175 0.98 -1.02 -9.87
N VAL A 176 0.37 -1.81 -9.00
CA VAL A 176 -0.08 -1.37 -7.68
C VAL A 176 1.10 -1.42 -6.71
N GLN A 177 1.48 -0.25 -6.20
CA GLN A 177 2.58 -0.09 -5.23
C GLN A 177 2.07 -0.03 -3.79
N THR A 178 0.81 0.33 -3.58
CA THR A 178 0.14 0.28 -2.26
C THR A 178 -0.94 -0.78 -2.28
N LEU A 179 -0.76 -1.87 -1.53
CA LEU A 179 -1.78 -2.92 -1.43
C LEU A 179 -2.85 -2.57 -0.40
N PHE A 180 -2.44 -1.96 0.71
CA PHE A 180 -3.34 -1.52 1.77
C PHE A 180 -2.91 -0.17 2.35
N PRO A 181 -3.85 0.72 2.70
CA PRO A 181 -5.25 0.72 2.28
C PRO A 181 -5.40 0.66 0.75
N LEU A 182 -6.48 0.06 0.26
CA LEU A 182 -6.66 -0.12 -1.19
C LEU A 182 -6.67 1.23 -1.92
N PRO A 183 -5.84 1.42 -2.97
CA PRO A 183 -5.78 2.66 -3.74
C PRO A 183 -6.91 2.69 -4.78
N ILE A 184 -8.16 2.65 -4.32
CA ILE A 184 -9.35 2.50 -5.17
C ILE A 184 -9.43 3.60 -6.23
N GLU A 185 -9.22 4.86 -5.85
CA GLU A 185 -9.37 5.98 -6.78
C GLU A 185 -8.27 5.99 -7.86
N PRO A 186 -6.98 5.81 -7.55
CA PRO A 186 -5.96 5.60 -8.59
C PRO A 186 -6.22 4.39 -9.49
N ILE A 187 -6.68 3.26 -8.93
CA ILE A 187 -7.05 2.08 -9.73
C ILE A 187 -8.21 2.42 -10.66
N ARG A 188 -9.28 3.07 -10.18
CA ARG A 188 -10.42 3.51 -10.98
C ARG A 188 -10.01 4.46 -12.09
N ALA A 189 -9.06 5.35 -11.83
CA ALA A 189 -8.50 6.23 -12.84
C ALA A 189 -7.74 5.44 -13.92
N ALA A 190 -6.92 4.46 -13.52
CA ALA A 190 -6.15 3.63 -14.44
C ALA A 190 -7.01 2.72 -15.32
N VAL A 191 -8.15 2.23 -14.83
CA VAL A 191 -9.04 1.33 -15.58
C VAL A 191 -10.18 2.07 -16.30
N ARG A 192 -10.17 3.41 -16.28
CA ARG A 192 -11.25 4.22 -16.88
C ARG A 192 -11.35 3.94 -18.38
N GLY A 193 -12.56 3.58 -18.83
CA GLY A 193 -12.83 3.30 -20.24
C GLY A 193 -12.54 1.85 -20.67
N ALA A 194 -11.82 1.07 -19.86
CA ALA A 194 -11.58 -0.33 -20.13
C ALA A 194 -12.84 -1.17 -19.91
N LYS A 195 -13.03 -2.17 -20.78
CA LYS A 195 -14.11 -3.15 -20.64
C LYS A 195 -13.70 -4.30 -19.72
N ARG A 196 -12.39 -4.57 -19.68
CA ARG A 196 -11.81 -5.72 -18.99
C ARG A 196 -10.58 -5.30 -18.18
N VAL A 197 -10.41 -5.92 -17.01
CA VAL A 197 -9.20 -5.84 -16.20
C VAL A 197 -8.67 -7.25 -16.01
N LEU A 198 -7.46 -7.49 -16.50
CA LEU A 198 -6.71 -8.73 -16.27
C LEU A 198 -5.82 -8.54 -15.05
N VAL A 199 -6.19 -9.15 -13.92
CA VAL A 199 -5.38 -9.14 -12.70
C VAL A 199 -4.37 -10.29 -12.75
N VAL A 200 -3.08 -9.96 -12.81
CA VAL A 200 -2.00 -10.93 -12.90
C VAL A 200 -1.27 -10.99 -11.56
N GLU A 201 -1.35 -12.12 -10.89
CA GLU A 201 -0.80 -12.28 -9.54
C GLU A 201 -0.32 -13.71 -9.27
N GLU A 202 0.90 -13.84 -8.75
CA GLU A 202 1.52 -15.12 -8.38
C GLU A 202 1.05 -15.58 -6.99
N ASN A 203 -0.21 -15.98 -6.92
CA ASN A 203 -0.78 -16.65 -5.76
C ASN A 203 -1.88 -17.64 -6.18
N LEU A 204 -2.30 -18.50 -5.24
CA LEU A 204 -3.24 -19.58 -5.50
C LEU A 204 -4.69 -19.10 -5.73
N THR A 205 -5.12 -18.05 -5.03
CA THR A 205 -6.56 -17.74 -4.88
C THR A 205 -7.04 -16.59 -5.75
N GLY A 206 -6.13 -15.82 -6.33
CA GLY A 206 -6.47 -14.52 -6.92
C GLY A 206 -6.97 -13.56 -5.84
N LEU A 207 -6.21 -13.46 -4.75
CA LEU A 207 -6.61 -12.71 -3.56
C LEU A 207 -6.92 -11.25 -3.90
N TYR A 208 -6.03 -10.57 -4.62
CA TYR A 208 -6.19 -9.15 -4.89
C TYR A 208 -7.35 -8.90 -5.85
N ARG A 209 -7.52 -9.73 -6.88
CA ARG A 209 -8.71 -9.71 -7.74
C ARG A 209 -10.00 -9.82 -6.92
N THR A 210 -10.04 -10.75 -5.96
CA THR A 210 -11.22 -10.96 -5.09
C THR A 210 -11.50 -9.73 -4.24
N VAL A 211 -10.46 -9.12 -3.67
CA VAL A 211 -10.57 -7.89 -2.88
C VAL A 211 -11.06 -6.71 -3.73
N LEU A 212 -10.63 -6.61 -5.00
CA LEU A 212 -11.05 -5.55 -5.91
C LEU A 212 -12.47 -5.72 -6.46
N GLY A 213 -13.04 -6.93 -6.43
CA GLY A 213 -14.29 -7.28 -7.11
C GLY A 213 -15.45 -6.30 -6.90
N ALA A 214 -15.71 -5.90 -5.65
CA ALA A 214 -16.79 -4.97 -5.33
C ALA A 214 -16.45 -3.49 -5.61
N THR A 215 -15.19 -3.18 -5.93
CA THR A 215 -14.70 -1.79 -6.04
C THR A 215 -14.72 -1.24 -7.46
N LEU A 216 -14.79 -2.12 -8.48
CA LEU A 216 -14.74 -1.80 -9.90
C LEU A 216 -16.02 -2.25 -10.63
N PRO A 217 -17.18 -1.61 -10.36
CA PRO A 217 -18.44 -1.98 -11.00
C PRO A 217 -18.39 -1.71 -12.51
N GLY A 218 -18.99 -2.62 -13.30
CA GLY A 218 -19.14 -2.46 -14.75
C GLY A 218 -17.90 -2.82 -15.58
N VAL A 219 -16.85 -3.35 -14.95
CA VAL A 219 -15.65 -3.85 -15.62
C VAL A 219 -15.55 -5.36 -15.43
N GLU A 220 -15.23 -6.10 -16.49
CA GLU A 220 -14.98 -7.54 -16.40
C GLU A 220 -13.63 -7.79 -15.72
N LEU A 221 -13.64 -8.33 -14.49
CA LEU A 221 -12.42 -8.71 -13.77
C LEU A 221 -12.08 -10.17 -14.04
N VAL A 222 -10.98 -10.40 -14.76
CA VAL A 222 -10.42 -11.73 -15.04
C VAL A 222 -9.09 -11.86 -14.32
N GLY A 223 -8.71 -13.07 -13.88
CA GLY A 223 -7.42 -13.29 -13.23
C GLY A 223 -6.55 -14.30 -13.96
N LEU A 224 -5.25 -14.04 -13.98
CA LEU A 224 -4.20 -14.98 -14.36
C LEU A 224 -3.35 -15.26 -13.12
N ASN A 225 -3.47 -16.49 -12.60
CA ASN A 225 -2.90 -16.91 -11.33
C ASN A 225 -1.92 -18.06 -11.54
N ARG A 226 -0.83 -18.07 -10.76
CA ARG A 226 0.15 -19.16 -10.79
C ARG A 226 0.83 -19.36 -9.44
N ILE A 227 1.30 -20.59 -9.22
CA ILE A 227 2.20 -20.98 -8.15
C ILE A 227 3.34 -21.83 -8.73
N GLY A 228 4.50 -21.83 -8.06
CA GLY A 228 5.63 -22.71 -8.40
C GLY A 228 6.53 -22.24 -9.55
N SER A 229 6.11 -21.26 -10.34
CA SER A 229 6.94 -20.59 -11.34
C SER A 229 6.41 -19.18 -11.64
N MET A 230 7.28 -18.33 -12.19
CA MET A 230 6.90 -16.97 -12.58
C MET A 230 5.93 -16.98 -13.78
N ILE A 231 5.05 -16.00 -13.83
CA ILE A 231 4.19 -15.75 -15.00
C ILE A 231 5.02 -15.00 -16.05
N SER A 232 5.14 -15.57 -17.26
CA SER A 232 5.93 -14.94 -18.32
C SER A 232 5.13 -13.87 -19.10
N PRO A 233 5.81 -12.89 -19.75
CA PRO A 233 5.12 -11.91 -20.59
C PRO A 233 4.31 -12.55 -21.73
N ALA A 234 4.77 -13.67 -22.30
CA ALA A 234 4.07 -14.35 -23.39
C ALA A 234 2.69 -14.87 -22.94
N GLU A 235 2.61 -15.45 -21.74
CA GLU A 235 1.36 -15.97 -21.20
C GLU A 235 0.36 -14.87 -20.87
N ILE A 236 0.85 -13.70 -20.46
CA ILE A 236 0.01 -12.52 -20.26
C ILE A 236 -0.51 -12.02 -21.61
N VAL A 237 0.32 -12.00 -22.66
CA VAL A 237 -0.11 -11.64 -24.02
C VAL A 237 -1.17 -12.62 -24.55
N ASP A 238 -1.01 -13.92 -24.33
CA ASP A 238 -2.00 -14.93 -24.75
C ASP A 238 -3.34 -14.77 -24.01
N ALA A 239 -3.32 -14.25 -22.78
CA ALA A 239 -4.51 -14.01 -21.97
C ALA A 239 -5.23 -12.67 -22.27
N LEU A 240 -4.57 -11.74 -22.95
CA LEU A 240 -5.13 -10.46 -23.39
C LEU A 240 -6.13 -10.66 -24.53
#